data_AF-A0A6I2Y6V1-F1
#
_entry.id   AF-A0A6I2Y6V1-F1
#
_cell.length_a   1.000
_cell.length_b   1.000
_cell.length_c   1.000
_cell.angle_alpha   90.00
_cell.angle_beta   90.00
_cell.angle_gamma   90.00
#
_symmetry.space_group_name_H-M   'P 1'
#
loop_
_entity.id
_entity.type
_entity.pdbx_description
1 polymer ?
#
loop_
_entity_poly.entity_id
_entity_poly.type
_entity_poly.pdbx_seq_one_letter_code
_entity_poly.pdbx_strand_id
1 'polypeptide(L)'
;MPVGADANDPVLMSGRAIWINRCARCHAPNGSGGAGPRLAGKVTNAYPDASAEIAVVRNGKGSGMPAWKSVLSEADIAAVVDYTRRVL
;
A
#
# COMPACT_ATOMS: atom_id res chain seq x y z
N MET A 1 12.43 -4.91 -6.15
CA MET A 1 12.67 -3.49 -6.52
C MET A 1 11.95 -3.26 -7.84
N PRO A 2 11.32 -2.10 -8.09
CA PRO A 2 10.60 -1.87 -9.33
C PRO A 2 11.55 -2.03 -10.52
N VAL A 3 11.10 -2.74 -11.56
CA VAL A 3 11.87 -3.09 -12.75
C VAL A 3 11.26 -2.36 -13.95
N GLY A 4 12.02 -1.51 -14.63
CA GLY A 4 11.53 -0.78 -15.82
C GLY A 4 10.85 0.55 -15.53
N ALA A 5 9.91 0.96 -16.39
CA ALA A 5 9.26 2.29 -16.44
C ALA A 5 8.68 2.77 -15.09
N ASP A 6 8.39 1.83 -14.19
CA ASP A 6 7.86 2.07 -12.84
C ASP A 6 8.86 2.77 -11.89
N ALA A 7 10.16 2.76 -12.19
CA ALA A 7 11.19 3.37 -11.33
C ALA A 7 11.18 4.90 -11.32
N ASN A 8 10.64 5.53 -12.37
CA ASN A 8 10.56 6.98 -12.52
C ASN A 8 9.13 7.52 -12.47
N ASP A 9 8.15 6.67 -12.15
CA ASP A 9 6.77 7.11 -11.98
C ASP A 9 6.64 7.90 -10.67
N PRO A 10 6.32 9.21 -10.70
CA PRO A 10 6.20 10.03 -9.49
C PRO A 10 5.17 9.49 -8.50
N VAL A 11 4.11 8.84 -8.99
CA VAL A 11 3.06 8.22 -8.16
C VAL A 11 3.63 7.02 -7.41
N LEU A 12 4.36 6.13 -8.10
CA LEU A 12 4.98 4.96 -7.45
C LEU A 12 6.11 5.35 -6.49
N MET A 13 6.84 6.43 -6.78
CA MET A 13 7.84 6.98 -5.85
C MET A 13 7.18 7.51 -4.57
N SER A 14 6.08 8.26 -4.68
CA SER A 14 5.30 8.71 -3.52
C SER A 14 4.73 7.53 -2.74
N GLY A 15 4.09 6.59 -3.45
CA GLY A 15 3.54 5.36 -2.87
C GLY A 15 4.58 4.54 -2.10
N ARG A 16 5.80 4.42 -2.66
CA ARG A 16 6.93 3.76 -1.99
C ARG A 16 7.35 4.50 -0.71
N ALA A 17 7.45 5.82 -0.74
CA ALA A 17 7.83 6.61 0.43
C ALA A 17 6.80 6.45 1.56
N ILE A 18 5.51 6.50 1.22
CA ILE A 18 4.42 6.27 2.17
C ILE A 18 4.50 4.84 2.73
N TRP A 19 4.69 3.84 1.85
CA TRP A 19 4.82 2.44 2.24
C TRP A 19 5.92 2.25 3.28
N ILE A 20 7.14 2.72 2.99
CA ILE A 20 8.29 2.55 3.89
C ILE A 20 8.07 3.26 5.23
N ASN A 21 7.53 4.48 5.22
CA ASN A 21 7.39 5.29 6.42
C ASN A 21 6.23 4.87 7.32
N ARG A 22 5.17 4.28 6.76
CA ARG A 22 3.89 4.09 7.47
C ARG A 22 3.40 2.64 7.49
N CYS A 23 3.60 1.90 6.41
CA CYS A 23 2.97 0.58 6.22
C CYS A 23 3.95 -0.58 6.50
N ALA A 24 5.22 -0.40 6.15
CA ALA A 24 6.26 -1.42 6.21
C ALA A 24 6.54 -1.91 7.63
N ARG A 25 6.24 -1.11 8.67
CA ARG A 25 6.37 -1.54 10.07
C ARG A 25 5.54 -2.77 10.39
N CYS A 26 4.37 -2.93 9.76
CA CYS A 26 3.49 -4.07 9.97
C CYS A 26 3.59 -5.08 8.83
N HIS A 27 3.70 -4.61 7.59
CA HIS A 27 3.65 -5.47 6.39
C HIS A 27 5.03 -5.84 5.81
N ALA A 28 6.10 -5.46 6.50
CA ALA A 28 7.50 -5.55 6.06
C ALA A 28 7.85 -4.66 4.84
N PRO A 29 9.10 -4.20 4.70
CA PRO A 29 9.51 -3.34 3.58
C PRO A 29 9.27 -3.95 2.20
N ASN A 30 9.40 -5.26 2.08
CA ASN A 30 9.17 -6.03 0.85
C ASN A 30 7.74 -6.59 0.74
N GLY A 31 6.81 -6.21 1.64
CA GLY A 31 5.44 -6.71 1.61
C GLY A 31 5.28 -8.18 2.04
N SER A 32 6.31 -8.81 2.60
CA SER A 32 6.25 -10.21 3.03
C SER A 32 5.30 -10.48 4.19
N GLY A 33 4.82 -9.43 4.86
CA GLY A 33 4.01 -9.53 6.06
C GLY A 33 4.86 -9.65 7.33
N GLY A 34 4.17 -9.71 8.47
CA GLY A 34 4.73 -9.73 9.81
C GLY A 34 3.60 -9.58 10.83
N ALA A 35 3.54 -8.43 11.49
CA ALA A 35 2.40 -8.06 12.33
C ALA A 35 1.10 -7.86 11.51
N GLY A 36 1.24 -7.43 10.25
CA GLY A 36 0.18 -7.37 9.25
C GLY A 36 0.31 -8.50 8.22
N PRO A 37 -0.75 -8.78 7.44
CA PRO A 37 -0.73 -9.81 6.42
C PRO A 37 0.28 -9.53 5.30
N ARG A 38 0.73 -10.58 4.63
CA ARG A 38 1.52 -10.48 3.40
C ARG A 38 0.70 -9.84 2.28
N LEU A 39 1.26 -8.80 1.65
CA LEU A 39 0.64 -8.12 0.49
C LEU A 39 1.36 -8.45 -0.83
N ALA A 40 2.67 -8.71 -0.77
CA ALA A 40 3.51 -8.94 -1.95
C ALA A 40 2.98 -10.07 -2.85
N GLY A 41 2.59 -9.74 -4.08
CA GLY A 41 1.99 -10.63 -5.07
C GLY A 41 0.66 -11.26 -4.65
N LYS A 42 -0.02 -10.74 -3.62
CA LYS A 42 -1.26 -11.32 -3.07
C LYS A 42 -2.40 -10.32 -2.90
N VAL A 43 -2.12 -9.03 -2.88
CA VAL A 43 -3.13 -8.03 -2.53
C VAL A 43 -4.34 -8.05 -3.48
N THR A 44 -4.09 -8.28 -4.77
CA THR A 44 -5.12 -8.36 -5.82
C THR A 44 -6.05 -9.58 -5.67
N ASN A 45 -5.64 -10.64 -4.98
CA ASN A 45 -6.51 -11.78 -4.70
C ASN A 45 -7.58 -11.44 -3.64
N ALA A 46 -7.19 -10.66 -2.63
CA ALA A 46 -8.09 -10.22 -1.57
C ALA A 46 -8.90 -8.97 -1.98
N TYR A 47 -8.31 -8.14 -2.84
CA TYR A 47 -8.88 -6.89 -3.34
C TYR A 47 -8.69 -6.80 -4.86
N PRO A 48 -9.52 -7.50 -5.66
CA PRO A 48 -9.43 -7.45 -7.12
C PRO A 48 -9.60 -6.02 -7.65
N ASP A 49 -10.52 -5.27 -7.05
CA ASP A 49 -10.72 -3.85 -7.31
C ASP A 49 -9.86 -2.99 -6.37
N ALA A 50 -9.12 -2.03 -6.95
CA ALA A 50 -8.34 -1.05 -6.21
C ALA A 50 -9.22 -0.18 -5.31
N SER A 51 -10.48 0.08 -5.66
CA SER A 51 -11.40 0.89 -4.85
C SER A 51 -11.66 0.27 -3.47
N ALA A 52 -11.74 -1.06 -3.41
CA ALA A 52 -11.92 -1.80 -2.15
C ALA A 52 -10.65 -1.74 -1.29
N GLU A 53 -9.47 -1.80 -1.90
CA GLU A 53 -8.19 -1.64 -1.21
C GLU A 53 -8.01 -0.20 -0.69
N ILE A 54 -8.36 0.80 -1.50
CA ILE A 54 -8.38 2.21 -1.10
C ILE A 54 -9.29 2.41 0.11
N ALA A 55 -10.50 1.84 0.10
CA ALA A 55 -11.42 1.96 1.23
C ALA A 55 -10.84 1.36 2.53
N VAL A 56 -10.08 0.28 2.42
CA VAL A 56 -9.38 -0.36 3.56
C VAL A 56 -8.26 0.52 4.09
N VAL A 57 -7.42 1.09 3.22
CA VAL A 57 -6.35 2.01 3.65
C VAL A 57 -6.96 3.29 4.25
N ARG A 58 -8.00 3.82 3.62
CA ARG A 58 -8.70 5.04 4.04
C ARG A 58 -9.35 4.88 5.42
N ASN A 59 -10.11 3.82 5.62
CA ASN A 59 -10.93 3.63 6.82
C ASN A 59 -10.28 2.73 7.89
N GLY A 60 -9.16 2.09 7.58
CA GLY A 60 -8.58 1.05 8.42
C GLY A 60 -9.36 -0.26 8.33
N LYS A 61 -8.88 -1.28 9.05
CA LYS A 61 -9.50 -2.61 9.09
C LYS A 61 -9.31 -3.27 10.45
N GLY A 62 -10.43 -3.57 11.10
CA GLY A 62 -10.44 -4.16 12.44
C GLY A 62 -9.72 -3.29 13.47
N SER A 63 -9.19 -3.91 14.51
CA SER A 63 -8.42 -3.22 15.57
C SER A 63 -6.93 -3.07 15.26
N GLY A 64 -6.41 -3.76 14.23
CA GLY A 64 -4.97 -3.83 13.95
C GLY A 64 -4.48 -2.87 12.87
N MET A 65 -5.32 -2.50 11.90
CA MET A 65 -4.94 -1.60 10.81
C MET A 65 -5.60 -0.23 11.01
N PRO A 66 -4.82 0.85 11.26
CA PRO A 66 -5.37 2.18 11.52
C PRO A 66 -5.98 2.79 10.26
N ALA A 67 -6.90 3.74 10.46
CA ALA A 67 -7.45 4.57 9.38
C ALA A 67 -6.46 5.67 8.99
N TRP A 68 -6.23 5.85 7.69
CA TRP A 68 -5.29 6.85 7.19
C TRP A 68 -5.93 8.14 6.63
N LYS A 69 -7.27 8.19 6.52
CA LYS A 69 -8.00 9.35 5.97
C LYS A 69 -7.75 10.71 6.64
N SER A 70 -7.26 10.72 7.89
CA SER A 70 -6.94 11.95 8.62
C SER A 70 -5.45 12.33 8.54
N VAL A 71 -4.62 11.49 7.93
CA VAL A 71 -3.15 11.63 7.90
C VAL A 71 -2.61 11.70 6.47
N LEU A 72 -3.28 11.03 5.52
CA LEU A 72 -2.91 10.97 4.12
C LEU A 72 -4.00 11.62 3.26
N SER A 73 -3.59 12.30 2.18
CA SER A 73 -4.53 12.77 1.17
C SER A 73 -5.10 11.59 0.36
N GLU A 74 -6.22 11.78 -0.33
CA GLU A 74 -6.78 10.74 -1.21
C GLU A 74 -5.79 10.35 -2.32
N ALA A 75 -4.97 11.30 -2.81
CA ALA A 75 -3.92 11.04 -3.78
C ALA A 75 -2.80 10.15 -3.20
N ASP A 76 -2.39 10.40 -1.95
CA ASP A 76 -1.39 9.58 -1.26
C ASP A 76 -1.89 8.16 -0.98
N ILE A 77 -3.17 8.03 -0.60
CA ILE A 77 -3.81 6.73 -0.42
C ILE A 77 -3.85 5.96 -1.74
N ALA A 78 -4.24 6.62 -2.84
CA ALA A 78 -4.21 6.00 -4.16
C ALA A 78 -2.79 5.61 -4.58
N ALA A 79 -1.79 6.46 -4.31
CA ALA A 79 -0.40 6.20 -4.66
C ALA A 79 0.18 4.97 -3.92
N VAL A 80 -0.08 4.83 -2.61
CA VAL A 80 0.39 3.66 -1.86
C VAL A 80 -0.30 2.38 -2.30
N VAL A 81 -1.59 2.44 -2.63
CA VAL A 81 -2.34 1.30 -3.19
C VAL A 81 -1.82 0.92 -4.58
N ASP A 82 -1.48 1.88 -5.43
CA ASP A 82 -0.90 1.56 -6.74
C ASP A 82 0.47 0.90 -6.59
N TYR A 83 1.27 1.39 -5.63
CA TYR A 83 2.56 0.77 -5.29
C TYR A 83 2.41 -0.68 -4.78
N THR A 84 1.49 -0.97 -3.87
CA THR A 84 1.28 -2.35 -3.37
C THR A 84 0.82 -3.31 -4.45
N ARG A 85 0.11 -2.81 -5.47
CA ARG A 85 -0.45 -3.64 -6.55
C ARG A 85 0.53 -3.91 -7.68
N ARG A 86 1.40 -2.94 -7.98
CA ARG A 86 2.33 -3.02 -9.13
C ARG A 86 3.75 -3.43 -8.74
N VAL A 87 4.19 -3.11 -7.53
CA VAL A 87 5.61 -3.23 -7.15
C VAL A 87 5.86 -4.31 -6.09
N LEU A 88 4.89 -4.62 -5.23
CA LEU A 88 5.02 -5.65 -4.20
C LEU A 88 4.51 -7.02 -4.68
#